data_AF-A0A2R6RTW7-F1
#
_entry.id   AF-A0A2R6RTW7-F1
#
_cell.length_a   1.000
_cell.length_b   1.000
_cell.length_c   1.000
_cell.angle_alpha   90.00
_cell.angle_beta   90.00
_cell.angle_gamma   90.00
#
_symmetry.space_group_name_H-M   'P 1'
#
loop_
_entity.id
_entity.type
_entity.pdbx_description
1 polymer ?
#
loop_
_entity_poly.entity_id
_entity_poly.type
_entity_poly.pdbx_seq_one_letter_code
_entity_poly.pdbx_strand_id
1 'polypeptide(L)'
;MSPPLVTGVQIETVVFPPTAKPTGTDKPFFLGGAGERGLEIEGRFIKFTAIGVYLEESAVPSLAVKWKGKSAEELTESVEFFRDIVSGPFEKFTQVTMILPLTGKQYSEKVTENCVAYWKAVGIYTDAEAKAVEKFIEVFKDETFPPGASIMFTQSPHGSLTISFSKDCSVPETGNAVIENKHLSEAVLESIIGKHGVSPAAKQSLAARMSELLKECDNEAPETVKPQTETAAPKEISV
;
A
#
# COMPACT_ATOMS: atom_id res chain seq x y z
N MET A 1 3.34 9.26 18.10
CA MET A 1 3.80 9.55 16.73
C MET A 1 2.69 10.30 16.04
N SER A 2 2.98 11.49 15.54
CA SER A 2 2.06 12.18 14.64
C SER A 2 1.99 11.41 13.31
N PRO A 3 0.83 11.39 12.62
CA PRO A 3 0.70 10.73 11.32
C PRO A 3 1.74 11.29 10.32
N PRO A 4 2.30 10.46 9.43
CA PRO A 4 3.20 10.92 8.37
C PRO A 4 2.59 12.08 7.58
N LEU A 5 3.34 13.17 7.41
CA LEU A 5 2.92 14.32 6.61
C LEU A 5 2.99 13.94 5.12
N VAL A 6 1.89 13.43 4.60
CA VAL A 6 1.77 13.01 3.21
C VAL A 6 0.67 13.79 2.48
N THR A 7 0.89 14.03 1.18
CA THR A 7 -0.08 14.71 0.30
C THR A 7 -0.92 13.70 -0.49
N GLY A 8 -2.11 14.10 -0.92
CA GLY A 8 -2.88 13.31 -1.89
C GLY A 8 -2.22 13.31 -3.27
N VAL A 9 -2.55 12.31 -4.10
CA VAL A 9 -2.04 12.18 -5.47
C VAL A 9 -3.22 12.04 -6.44
N GLN A 10 -3.18 12.77 -7.54
CA GLN A 10 -4.15 12.64 -8.63
C GLN A 10 -3.53 11.93 -9.82
N ILE A 11 -4.22 10.91 -10.33
CA ILE A 11 -3.87 10.19 -11.56
C ILE A 11 -5.10 10.26 -12.48
N GLU A 12 -4.97 10.96 -13.60
CA GLU A 12 -6.10 11.31 -14.47
C GLU A 12 -7.22 12.01 -13.67
N THR A 13 -8.41 11.44 -13.62
CA THR A 13 -9.56 11.94 -12.84
C THR A 13 -9.67 11.31 -11.45
N VAL A 14 -8.77 10.38 -11.09
CA VAL A 14 -8.81 9.64 -9.83
C VAL A 14 -7.96 10.36 -8.79
N VAL A 15 -8.55 10.64 -7.62
CA VAL A 15 -7.88 11.28 -6.50
C VAL A 15 -7.66 10.26 -5.39
N PHE A 16 -6.40 10.02 -5.04
CA PHE A 16 -6.01 9.23 -3.88
C PHE A 16 -5.76 10.20 -2.71
N PRO A 17 -6.60 10.16 -1.65
CA PRO A 17 -6.40 11.01 -0.48
C PRO A 17 -5.09 10.67 0.25
N PRO A 18 -4.52 11.62 1.03
CA PRO A 18 -3.29 11.39 1.79
C PRO A 18 -3.42 10.27 2.83
N THR A 19 -4.63 10.03 3.35
CA THR A 19 -4.91 8.98 4.31
C THR A 19 -6.12 8.17 3.88
N ALA A 20 -6.21 6.93 4.35
CA ALA A 20 -7.33 6.03 4.12
C ALA A 20 -7.69 5.27 5.39
N LYS A 21 -8.94 4.80 5.46
CA LYS A 21 -9.43 3.88 6.48
C LYS A 21 -9.98 2.63 5.78
N PRO A 22 -9.15 1.61 5.56
CA PRO A 22 -9.55 0.39 4.88
C PRO A 22 -10.63 -0.36 5.64
N THR A 23 -11.40 -1.15 4.91
CA THR A 23 -12.42 -2.02 5.50
C THR A 23 -11.78 -3.08 6.42
N GLY A 24 -12.36 -3.25 7.61
CA GLY A 24 -11.96 -4.29 8.56
C GLY A 24 -10.83 -3.92 9.52
N THR A 25 -10.42 -2.64 9.57
CA THR A 25 -9.35 -2.15 10.45
C THR A 25 -9.61 -0.69 10.84
N ASP A 26 -9.37 -0.34 12.11
CA ASP A 26 -9.44 1.04 12.59
C ASP A 26 -8.08 1.75 12.52
N LYS A 27 -7.06 1.05 12.02
CA LYS A 27 -5.70 1.58 11.96
C LYS A 27 -5.61 2.71 10.93
N PRO A 28 -4.81 3.76 11.20
CA PRO A 28 -4.55 4.80 10.23
C PRO A 28 -3.60 4.32 9.13
N PHE A 29 -3.93 4.67 7.89
CA PHE A 29 -3.08 4.42 6.73
C PHE A 29 -2.70 5.74 6.06
N PHE A 30 -1.48 5.80 5.54
CA PHE A 30 -0.98 6.92 4.75
C PHE A 30 -0.72 6.48 3.31
N LEU A 31 -0.88 7.40 2.35
CA LEU A 31 -0.60 7.15 0.94
C LEU A 31 0.90 7.04 0.73
N GLY A 32 1.39 5.81 0.63
CA GLY A 32 2.78 5.49 0.34
C GLY A 32 3.16 5.90 -1.07
N GLY A 33 2.32 5.60 -2.06
CA GLY A 33 2.53 6.02 -3.45
C GLY A 33 1.34 5.71 -4.34
N ALA A 34 1.28 6.35 -5.50
CA ALA A 34 0.25 6.08 -6.50
C ALA A 34 0.81 6.13 -7.92
N GLY A 35 0.18 5.41 -8.84
CA GLY A 35 0.58 5.40 -10.24
C GLY A 35 -0.42 4.70 -11.14
N GLU A 36 -0.29 4.94 -12.44
CA GLU A 36 -1.09 4.27 -13.46
C GLU A 36 -0.55 2.89 -13.80
N ARG A 37 -1.44 2.03 -14.29
CA ARG A 37 -1.12 0.77 -14.92
C ARG A 37 -1.73 0.75 -16.31
N GLY A 38 -0.90 0.47 -17.31
CA GLY A 38 -1.26 0.48 -18.72
C GLY A 38 -0.56 -0.61 -19.51
N LEU A 39 -0.85 -0.67 -20.81
CA LEU A 39 -0.18 -1.54 -21.78
C LEU A 39 0.18 -0.74 -23.03
N GLU A 40 1.29 -1.08 -23.66
CA GLU A 40 1.59 -0.60 -25.00
C GLU A 40 0.75 -1.36 -26.02
N ILE A 41 -0.09 -0.63 -26.76
CA ILE A 41 -0.94 -1.15 -27.82
C ILE A 41 -0.69 -0.28 -29.05
N GLU A 42 -0.19 -0.88 -30.12
CA GLU A 42 0.09 -0.19 -31.40
C GLU A 42 0.95 1.07 -31.23
N GLY A 43 1.99 0.99 -30.39
CA GLY A 43 2.93 2.11 -30.14
C GLY A 43 2.38 3.22 -29.25
N ARG A 44 1.20 3.04 -28.63
CA ARG A 44 0.62 3.97 -27.65
C ARG A 44 0.46 3.31 -26.30
N PHE A 45 0.82 4.02 -25.23
CA PHE A 45 0.60 3.56 -23.86
C PHE A 45 -0.85 3.84 -23.44
N ILE A 46 -1.65 2.78 -23.31
CA ILE A 46 -3.06 2.85 -22.93
C ILE A 46 -3.20 2.52 -21.45
N LYS A 47 -3.73 3.48 -20.68
CA LYS A 47 -3.94 3.36 -19.23
C LYS A 47 -5.24 2.63 -18.94
N PHE A 48 -5.19 1.60 -18.10
CA PHE A 48 -6.36 0.81 -17.72
C PHE A 48 -6.83 1.15 -16.31
N THR A 49 -5.89 1.32 -15.38
CA THR A 49 -6.21 1.57 -13.98
C THR A 49 -5.27 2.60 -13.37
N ALA A 50 -5.77 3.31 -12.37
CA ALA A 50 -4.97 4.08 -11.41
C ALA A 50 -4.87 3.27 -10.12
N ILE A 51 -3.70 3.26 -9.48
CA ILE A 51 -3.42 2.42 -8.32
C ILE A 51 -2.86 3.28 -7.21
N GLY A 52 -3.49 3.24 -6.02
CA GLY A 52 -2.97 3.81 -4.78
C GLY A 52 -2.51 2.70 -3.85
N VAL A 53 -1.30 2.83 -3.31
CA VAL A 53 -0.71 1.93 -2.31
C VAL A 53 -0.58 2.69 -0.99
N TYR A 54 -1.27 2.19 0.01
CA TYR A 54 -1.33 2.73 1.35
C TYR A 54 -0.68 1.76 2.33
N LEU A 55 0.04 2.31 3.30
CA LEU A 55 0.70 1.54 4.34
C LEU A 55 0.19 1.98 5.71
N GLU A 56 0.10 1.04 6.65
CA GLU A 56 -0.10 1.34 8.06
C GLU A 56 1.04 2.23 8.58
N GLU A 57 0.77 3.17 9.49
CA GLU A 57 1.78 4.09 10.03
C GLU A 57 3.02 3.38 10.63
N SER A 58 2.84 2.20 11.22
CA SER A 58 3.92 1.38 11.78
C SER A 58 4.93 0.88 10.72
N ALA A 59 4.60 0.98 9.43
CA ALA A 59 5.52 0.68 8.34
C ALA A 59 6.76 1.57 8.34
N VAL A 60 6.62 2.86 8.68
CA VAL A 60 7.74 3.81 8.67
C VAL A 60 8.85 3.39 9.65
N PRO A 61 8.59 3.24 10.96
CA PRO A 61 9.63 2.79 11.89
C PRO A 61 10.10 1.36 11.60
N SER A 62 9.24 0.48 11.08
CA SER A 62 9.64 -0.88 10.69
C SER A 62 10.66 -0.89 9.56
N LEU A 63 10.46 -0.07 8.52
CA LEU A 63 11.35 0.01 7.36
C LEU A 63 12.60 0.85 7.65
N ALA A 64 12.52 1.83 8.55
CA ALA A 64 13.64 2.70 8.93
C ALA A 64 14.85 1.94 9.49
N VAL A 65 14.65 0.77 10.09
CA VAL A 65 15.74 -0.09 10.59
C VAL A 65 16.79 -0.39 9.50
N LYS A 66 16.36 -0.49 8.24
CA LYS A 66 17.21 -0.88 7.12
C LYS A 66 17.32 0.18 6.02
N TRP A 67 16.24 0.91 5.78
CA TRP A 67 16.09 1.78 4.60
C TRP A 67 16.26 3.26 4.91
N LYS A 68 16.49 3.63 6.18
CA LYS A 68 16.74 5.03 6.57
C LYS A 68 17.96 5.60 5.86
N GLY A 69 17.83 6.84 5.40
CA GLY A 69 18.89 7.59 4.70
C GLY A 69 19.05 7.23 3.21
N LYS A 70 18.32 6.24 2.70
CA LYS A 70 18.36 5.88 1.27
C LYS A 70 17.63 6.92 0.40
N SER A 71 18.22 7.22 -0.75
CA SER A 71 17.63 8.09 -1.77
C SER A 71 16.46 7.42 -2.49
N ALA A 72 15.63 8.23 -3.16
CA ALA A 72 14.49 7.72 -3.93
C ALA A 72 14.94 6.76 -5.04
N GLU A 73 16.08 7.05 -5.67
CA GLU A 73 16.69 6.27 -6.73
C GLU A 73 17.17 4.91 -6.21
N GLU A 74 17.92 4.90 -5.10
CA GLU A 74 18.36 3.66 -4.45
C GLU A 74 17.18 2.76 -4.06
N LEU A 75 16.11 3.35 -3.53
CA LEU A 75 14.91 2.61 -3.15
C LEU A 75 14.14 2.08 -4.37
N THR A 76 14.06 2.87 -5.45
CA THR A 76 13.38 2.48 -6.70
C THR A 76 14.04 1.27 -7.36
N GLU A 77 15.37 1.19 -7.32
CA GLU A 77 16.15 0.10 -7.90
C GLU A 77 16.24 -1.13 -6.98
N SER A 78 15.91 -0.99 -5.70
CA SER A 78 16.01 -2.05 -4.71
C SER A 78 14.80 -3.00 -4.73
N VAL A 79 14.97 -4.17 -5.34
CA VAL A 79 13.99 -5.27 -5.24
C VAL A 79 13.71 -5.65 -3.78
N GLU A 80 14.74 -5.59 -2.93
CA GLU A 80 14.62 -5.97 -1.53
C GLU A 80 13.79 -4.96 -0.71
N PHE A 81 13.83 -3.68 -1.06
CA PHE A 81 12.99 -2.66 -0.44
C PHE A 81 11.51 -2.94 -0.65
N PHE A 82 11.11 -3.20 -1.90
CA PHE A 82 9.72 -3.55 -2.20
C PHE A 82 9.30 -4.89 -1.58
N ARG A 83 10.21 -5.86 -1.49
CA ARG A 83 9.95 -7.12 -0.78
C ARG A 83 9.69 -6.87 0.71
N ASP A 84 10.50 -6.03 1.35
CA ASP A 84 10.32 -5.68 2.77
C ASP A 84 9.00 -4.91 2.99
N ILE A 85 8.52 -4.14 2.01
CA ILE A 85 7.17 -3.56 2.03
C ILE A 85 6.12 -4.68 1.94
N VAL A 86 6.21 -5.55 0.93
CA VAL A 86 5.22 -6.61 0.68
C VAL A 86 5.07 -7.56 1.86
N SER A 87 6.18 -8.09 2.38
CA SER A 87 6.18 -9.05 3.50
C SER A 87 6.32 -8.40 4.88
N GLY A 88 6.29 -7.07 4.96
CA GLY A 88 6.50 -6.33 6.20
C GLY A 88 5.44 -6.63 7.26
N PRO A 89 5.78 -6.54 8.57
CA PRO A 89 4.89 -6.89 9.68
C PRO A 89 3.86 -5.79 10.01
N PHE A 90 3.23 -5.23 8.97
CA PHE A 90 2.25 -4.15 9.05
C PHE A 90 1.20 -4.35 7.96
N GLU A 91 0.02 -3.75 8.13
CA GLU A 91 -1.06 -3.83 7.15
C GLU A 91 -0.78 -2.97 5.92
N LYS A 92 -1.34 -3.39 4.78
CA LYS A 92 -1.30 -2.64 3.52
C LYS A 92 -2.70 -2.53 2.96
N PHE A 93 -2.96 -1.42 2.28
CA PHE A 93 -4.19 -1.21 1.57
C PHE A 93 -3.89 -0.79 0.13
N THR A 94 -4.48 -1.49 -0.82
CA THR A 94 -4.33 -1.18 -2.24
C THR A 94 -5.68 -0.84 -2.83
N GLN A 95 -5.78 0.32 -3.47
CA GLN A 95 -6.96 0.76 -4.20
C GLN A 95 -6.64 0.78 -5.70
N VAL A 96 -7.30 -0.07 -6.47
CA VAL A 96 -7.21 -0.10 -7.93
C VAL A 96 -8.49 0.50 -8.48
N THR A 97 -8.40 1.64 -9.17
CA THR A 97 -9.54 2.35 -9.75
C THR A 97 -9.49 2.29 -11.26
N MET A 98 -10.62 1.98 -11.90
CA MET A 98 -10.67 1.80 -13.35
C MET A 98 -10.66 3.14 -14.07
N ILE A 99 -9.76 3.28 -15.04
CA ILE A 99 -9.78 4.34 -16.05
C ILE A 99 -10.57 3.85 -17.27
N LEU A 100 -10.31 2.60 -17.68
CA LEU A 100 -11.08 1.89 -18.71
C LEU A 100 -11.85 0.73 -18.08
N PRO A 101 -13.03 0.37 -18.62
CA PRO A 101 -13.83 -0.70 -18.06
C PRO A 101 -13.10 -2.05 -18.12
N LEU A 102 -13.27 -2.84 -17.05
CA LEU A 102 -12.78 -4.21 -16.96
C LEU A 102 -13.87 -5.11 -16.36
N THR A 103 -13.99 -6.34 -16.85
CA THR A 103 -14.77 -7.35 -16.13
C THR A 103 -13.96 -7.91 -14.97
N GLY A 104 -14.63 -8.40 -13.93
CA GLY A 104 -13.93 -9.04 -12.83
C GLY A 104 -13.15 -10.27 -13.28
N LYS A 105 -13.67 -11.03 -14.26
CA LYS A 105 -12.93 -12.10 -14.93
C LYS A 105 -11.62 -11.63 -15.56
N GLN A 106 -11.65 -10.57 -16.39
CA GLN A 106 -10.44 -10.03 -17.03
C GLN A 106 -9.39 -9.60 -16.01
N TYR A 107 -9.84 -8.98 -14.91
CA TYR A 107 -8.96 -8.57 -13.83
C TYR A 107 -8.38 -9.77 -13.07
N SER A 108 -9.24 -10.67 -12.61
CA SER A 108 -8.85 -11.75 -11.70
C SER A 108 -8.00 -12.81 -12.38
N GLU A 109 -8.30 -13.17 -13.63
CA GLU A 109 -7.46 -14.07 -14.42
C GLU A 109 -6.07 -13.49 -14.62
N LYS A 110 -5.95 -12.18 -14.88
CA LYS A 110 -4.64 -11.58 -15.10
C LYS A 110 -3.78 -11.54 -13.84
N VAL A 111 -4.37 -11.26 -12.69
CA VAL A 111 -3.66 -11.28 -11.40
C VAL A 111 -3.24 -12.71 -11.06
N THR A 112 -4.15 -13.68 -11.17
CA THR A 112 -3.90 -15.07 -10.77
C THR A 112 -2.94 -15.82 -11.71
N GLU A 113 -2.97 -15.54 -13.01
CA GLU A 113 -2.01 -16.07 -13.99
C GLU A 113 -0.56 -15.80 -13.56
N ASN A 114 -0.26 -14.54 -13.22
CA ASN A 114 1.07 -14.12 -12.78
C ASN A 114 1.46 -14.78 -11.45
N CYS A 115 0.54 -14.87 -10.49
CA CYS A 115 0.79 -15.49 -9.19
C CYS A 115 1.10 -16.98 -9.32
N VAL A 116 0.28 -17.73 -10.05
CA VAL A 116 0.42 -19.18 -10.23
C VAL A 116 1.71 -19.51 -10.98
N ALA A 117 2.05 -18.76 -12.03
CA ALA A 117 3.29 -18.96 -12.77
C ALA A 117 4.51 -18.79 -11.87
N TYR A 118 4.54 -17.74 -11.04
CA TYR A 118 5.61 -17.49 -10.10
C TYR A 118 5.71 -18.60 -9.03
N TRP A 119 4.61 -18.97 -8.39
CA TRP A 119 4.61 -19.98 -7.33
C TRP A 119 5.04 -21.36 -7.82
N LYS A 120 4.68 -21.73 -9.04
CA LYS A 120 5.17 -22.97 -9.68
C LYS A 120 6.68 -22.89 -9.93
N ALA A 121 7.18 -21.75 -10.39
CA ALA A 121 8.61 -21.56 -10.67
C ALA A 121 9.48 -21.65 -9.41
N VAL A 122 8.99 -21.17 -8.26
CA VAL A 122 9.72 -21.19 -6.99
C VAL A 122 9.36 -22.38 -6.09
N GLY A 123 8.51 -23.30 -6.56
CA GLY A 123 8.18 -24.55 -5.86
C GLY A 123 7.29 -24.41 -4.64
N ILE A 124 6.48 -23.35 -4.55
CA ILE A 124 5.58 -23.10 -3.40
C ILE A 124 4.09 -23.24 -3.74
N TYR A 125 3.75 -23.66 -4.96
CA TYR A 125 2.37 -23.87 -5.38
C TYR A 125 1.81 -25.19 -4.84
N THR A 126 0.96 -25.12 -3.81
CA THR A 126 0.28 -26.28 -3.22
C THR A 126 -1.24 -26.22 -3.44
N ASP A 127 -1.95 -27.24 -2.95
CA ASP A 127 -3.43 -27.27 -2.95
C ASP A 127 -4.04 -26.07 -2.19
N ALA A 128 -3.33 -25.51 -1.21
CA ALA A 128 -3.78 -24.33 -0.48
C ALA A 128 -3.78 -23.09 -1.39
N GLU A 129 -2.71 -22.87 -2.17
CA GLU A 129 -2.62 -21.79 -3.15
C GLU A 129 -3.65 -21.98 -4.27
N ALA A 130 -3.84 -23.21 -4.75
CA ALA A 130 -4.83 -23.52 -5.78
C ALA A 130 -6.25 -23.14 -5.32
N LYS A 131 -6.66 -23.55 -4.11
CA LYS A 131 -7.97 -23.20 -3.53
C LYS A 131 -8.12 -21.70 -3.29
N ALA A 132 -7.05 -21.02 -2.89
CA ALA A 132 -7.05 -19.58 -2.70
C ALA A 132 -7.27 -18.85 -4.04
N VAL A 133 -6.65 -19.32 -5.12
CA VAL A 133 -6.85 -18.80 -6.49
C VAL A 133 -8.26 -19.05 -6.99
N GLU A 134 -8.81 -20.25 -6.78
CA GLU A 134 -10.20 -20.55 -7.14
C GLU A 134 -11.18 -19.62 -6.42
N LYS A 135 -10.99 -19.43 -5.11
CA LYS A 135 -11.80 -18.50 -4.31
C LYS A 135 -11.64 -17.06 -4.79
N PHE A 136 -10.41 -16.64 -5.12
CA PHE A 136 -10.17 -15.32 -5.69
C PHE A 136 -10.92 -15.14 -7.00
N ILE A 137 -10.85 -16.08 -7.94
CA ILE A 137 -11.56 -15.99 -9.22
C ILE A 137 -13.09 -15.94 -9.00
N GLU A 138 -13.63 -16.77 -8.12
CA GLU A 138 -15.07 -16.82 -7.84
C GLU A 138 -15.58 -15.49 -7.27
N VAL A 139 -14.82 -14.81 -6.42
CA VAL A 139 -15.18 -13.48 -5.86
C VAL A 139 -15.36 -12.41 -6.94
N PHE A 140 -14.68 -12.54 -8.08
CA PHE A 140 -14.74 -11.56 -9.18
C PHE A 140 -15.64 -11.99 -10.35
N LYS A 141 -16.19 -13.20 -10.32
CA LYS A 141 -16.81 -13.85 -11.49
C LYS A 141 -17.97 -13.07 -12.10
N ASP A 142 -18.85 -12.53 -11.25
CA ASP A 142 -20.05 -11.81 -11.67
C ASP A 142 -19.88 -10.28 -11.64
N GLU A 143 -18.65 -9.81 -11.39
CA GLU A 143 -18.36 -8.39 -11.23
C GLU A 143 -18.02 -7.72 -12.57
N THR A 144 -18.38 -6.44 -12.67
CA THR A 144 -17.96 -5.57 -13.77
C THR A 144 -17.62 -4.20 -13.22
N PHE A 145 -16.45 -3.69 -13.61
CA PHE A 145 -15.91 -2.44 -13.12
C PHE A 145 -15.94 -1.38 -14.22
N PRO A 146 -16.96 -0.51 -14.26
CA PRO A 146 -16.95 0.66 -15.14
C PRO A 146 -15.85 1.65 -14.72
N PRO A 147 -15.49 2.64 -15.57
CA PRO A 147 -14.61 3.73 -15.16
C PRO A 147 -15.08 4.38 -13.84
N GLY A 148 -14.13 4.62 -12.92
CA GLY A 148 -14.39 5.13 -11.58
C GLY A 148 -14.72 4.06 -10.52
N ALA A 149 -15.10 2.84 -10.92
CA ALA A 149 -15.23 1.74 -9.98
C ALA A 149 -13.85 1.33 -9.43
N SER A 150 -13.82 0.83 -8.20
CA SER A 150 -12.60 0.46 -7.49
C SER A 150 -12.65 -0.95 -6.92
N ILE A 151 -11.50 -1.62 -7.01
CA ILE A 151 -11.20 -2.86 -6.32
C ILE A 151 -10.23 -2.51 -5.20
N MET A 152 -10.52 -3.00 -4.00
CA MET A 152 -9.79 -2.66 -2.78
C MET A 152 -9.29 -3.93 -2.10
N PHE A 153 -8.02 -3.93 -1.72
CA PHE A 153 -7.36 -5.03 -1.04
C PHE A 153 -6.79 -4.56 0.28
N THR A 154 -7.23 -5.15 1.39
CA THR A 154 -6.58 -4.98 2.70
C THR A 154 -5.78 -6.25 3.00
N GLN A 155 -4.48 -6.10 3.18
CA GLN A 155 -3.54 -7.19 3.45
C GLN A 155 -3.16 -7.18 4.93
N SER A 156 -3.51 -8.26 5.62
CA SER A 156 -3.11 -8.45 7.01
C SER A 156 -1.67 -8.97 7.09
N PRO A 157 -0.86 -8.51 8.06
CA PRO A 157 0.45 -9.10 8.32
C PRO A 157 0.38 -10.58 8.75
N HIS A 158 -0.81 -11.07 9.11
CA HIS A 158 -1.08 -12.47 9.45
C HIS A 158 -1.41 -13.35 8.22
N GLY A 159 -1.42 -12.77 7.01
CA GLY A 159 -1.55 -13.53 5.76
C GLY A 159 -2.96 -13.65 5.20
N SER A 160 -3.92 -12.84 5.68
CA SER A 160 -5.25 -12.74 5.07
C SER A 160 -5.31 -11.62 4.03
N LEU A 161 -6.21 -11.78 3.05
CA LEU A 161 -6.53 -10.79 2.02
C LEU A 161 -8.04 -10.49 2.07
N THR A 162 -8.40 -9.29 2.52
CA THR A 162 -9.77 -8.79 2.43
C THR A 162 -9.96 -8.07 1.10
N ILE A 163 -11.03 -8.42 0.37
CA ILE A 163 -11.36 -7.88 -0.94
C ILE A 163 -12.66 -7.09 -0.80
N SER A 164 -12.68 -5.86 -1.31
CA SER A 164 -13.87 -5.02 -1.33
C SER A 164 -14.05 -4.33 -2.69
N PHE A 165 -15.29 -4.07 -3.08
CA PHE A 165 -15.64 -3.40 -4.33
C PHE A 165 -16.39 -2.10 -4.06
N SER A 166 -16.16 -1.11 -4.91
CA SER A 166 -16.83 0.18 -4.84
C SER A 166 -17.16 0.70 -6.24
N LYS A 167 -18.28 1.42 -6.35
CA LYS A 167 -18.73 2.01 -7.62
C LYS A 167 -18.16 3.41 -7.86
N ASP A 168 -17.67 4.08 -6.82
CA ASP A 168 -17.38 5.52 -6.82
C ASP A 168 -16.09 5.89 -6.05
N CYS A 169 -15.16 4.95 -5.90
CA CYS A 169 -13.91 5.09 -5.14
C CYS A 169 -14.06 5.24 -3.62
N SER A 170 -15.28 5.25 -3.07
CA SER A 170 -15.49 5.24 -1.62
C SER A 170 -15.06 3.89 -1.02
N VAL A 171 -14.47 3.91 0.18
CA VAL A 171 -14.12 2.68 0.90
C VAL A 171 -15.39 2.14 1.57
N PRO A 172 -15.84 0.91 1.26
CA PRO A 172 -17.06 0.36 1.84
C PRO A 172 -16.84 -0.03 3.32
N GLU A 173 -17.92 -0.01 4.10
CA GLU A 173 -17.89 -0.38 5.52
C GLU A 173 -17.64 -1.88 5.75
N THR A 174 -18.05 -2.73 4.81
CA THR A 174 -17.92 -4.20 4.89
C THR A 174 -17.25 -4.76 3.65
N GLY A 175 -16.34 -5.72 3.85
CA GLY A 175 -15.62 -6.36 2.76
C GLY A 175 -16.48 -7.42 2.07
N ASN A 176 -16.23 -7.63 0.78
CA ASN A 176 -16.95 -8.63 -0.03
C ASN A 176 -16.48 -10.05 0.29
N ALA A 177 -15.18 -10.24 0.55
CA ALA A 177 -14.61 -11.55 0.88
C ALA A 177 -13.32 -11.44 1.68
N VAL A 178 -12.98 -12.49 2.41
CA VAL A 178 -11.67 -12.68 3.05
C VAL A 178 -11.07 -14.01 2.59
N ILE A 179 -9.81 -13.99 2.14
CA ILE A 179 -9.07 -15.17 1.72
C ILE A 179 -7.87 -15.36 2.65
N GLU A 180 -7.86 -16.48 3.37
CA GLU A 180 -6.80 -16.87 4.30
C GLU A 180 -5.69 -17.62 3.55
N ASN A 181 -4.81 -16.89 2.88
CA ASN A 181 -3.62 -17.44 2.24
C ASN A 181 -2.55 -16.36 2.10
N LYS A 182 -1.44 -16.54 2.84
CA LYS A 182 -0.36 -15.55 2.90
C LYS A 182 0.27 -15.29 1.53
N HIS A 183 0.53 -16.34 0.76
CA HIS A 183 1.15 -16.21 -0.55
C HIS A 183 0.29 -15.40 -1.51
N LEU A 184 -1.02 -15.66 -1.57
CA LEU A 184 -1.97 -14.87 -2.37
C LEU A 184 -2.04 -13.42 -1.89
N SER A 185 -2.12 -13.21 -0.57
CA SER A 185 -2.18 -11.87 0.02
C SER A 185 -0.97 -11.03 -0.42
N GLU A 186 0.24 -11.55 -0.24
CA GLU A 186 1.47 -10.88 -0.67
C GLU A 186 1.57 -10.72 -2.20
N ALA A 187 1.16 -11.74 -2.96
CA ALA A 187 1.30 -11.73 -4.41
C ALA A 187 0.46 -10.65 -5.11
N VAL A 188 -0.68 -10.24 -4.54
CA VAL A 188 -1.48 -9.13 -5.09
C VAL A 188 -0.66 -7.83 -5.11
N LEU A 189 0.01 -7.47 -4.01
CA LEU A 189 0.83 -6.26 -3.95
C LEU A 189 2.15 -6.44 -4.72
N GLU A 190 2.78 -7.61 -4.64
CA GLU A 190 3.97 -7.96 -5.44
C GLU A 190 3.69 -7.82 -6.94
N SER A 191 2.49 -8.17 -7.41
CA SER A 191 2.11 -8.01 -8.81
C SER A 191 2.09 -6.54 -9.27
N ILE A 192 2.03 -5.58 -8.35
CA ILE A 192 1.98 -4.14 -8.61
C ILE A 192 3.35 -3.50 -8.45
N ILE A 193 3.99 -3.70 -7.28
CA ILE A 193 5.23 -3.01 -6.90
C ILE A 193 6.47 -3.91 -6.86
N GLY A 194 6.32 -5.21 -7.10
CA GLY A 194 7.40 -6.18 -7.09
C GLY A 194 8.41 -5.99 -8.21
N LYS A 195 9.37 -6.92 -8.32
CA LYS A 195 10.40 -6.87 -9.37
C LYS A 195 9.80 -6.82 -10.78
N HIS A 196 8.74 -7.60 -10.98
CA HIS A 196 7.98 -7.69 -12.24
C HIS A 196 6.61 -6.99 -12.15
N GLY A 197 6.51 -6.01 -11.25
CA GLY A 197 5.27 -5.29 -10.98
C GLY A 197 4.73 -4.54 -12.20
N VAL A 198 3.41 -4.48 -12.32
CA VAL A 198 2.72 -3.90 -13.49
C VAL A 198 2.64 -2.36 -13.47
N SER A 199 3.03 -1.70 -12.39
CA SER A 199 3.01 -0.22 -12.29
C SER A 199 4.37 0.34 -11.84
N PRO A 200 5.28 0.61 -12.80
CA PRO A 200 6.53 1.31 -12.52
C PRO A 200 6.29 2.70 -11.88
N ALA A 201 5.22 3.40 -12.28
CA ALA A 201 4.86 4.69 -11.72
C ALA A 201 4.52 4.59 -10.22
N ALA A 202 3.75 3.59 -9.80
CA ALA A 202 3.44 3.38 -8.39
C ALA A 202 4.70 3.04 -7.57
N LYS A 203 5.63 2.25 -8.13
CA LYS A 203 6.93 1.96 -7.48
C LYS A 203 7.78 3.20 -7.25
N GLN A 204 7.92 4.03 -8.28
CA GLN A 204 8.70 5.27 -8.20
C GLN A 204 8.09 6.25 -7.20
N SER A 205 6.76 6.42 -7.26
CA SER A 205 6.02 7.26 -6.31
C SER A 205 6.22 6.78 -4.86
N LEU A 206 6.11 5.47 -4.63
CA LEU A 206 6.29 4.85 -3.31
C LEU A 206 7.72 5.04 -2.79
N ALA A 207 8.73 4.76 -3.62
CA ALA A 207 10.13 4.92 -3.24
C ALA A 207 10.50 6.37 -2.91
N ALA A 208 10.03 7.33 -3.72
CA ALA A 208 10.29 8.75 -3.50
C ALA A 208 9.72 9.23 -2.16
N ARG A 209 8.45 8.93 -1.90
CA ARG A 209 7.76 9.37 -0.68
C ARG A 209 8.32 8.66 0.56
N MET A 210 8.63 7.37 0.46
CA MET A 210 9.26 6.66 1.57
C MET A 210 10.68 7.17 1.85
N SER A 211 11.47 7.57 0.85
CA SER A 211 12.78 8.20 1.07
C SER A 211 12.68 9.45 1.94
N GLU A 212 11.64 10.27 1.75
CA GLU A 212 11.39 11.47 2.55
C GLU A 212 10.96 11.09 3.98
N LEU A 213 9.94 10.24 4.12
CA LEU A 213 9.42 9.82 5.42
C LEU A 213 10.47 9.15 6.31
N LEU A 214 11.36 8.36 5.72
CA LEU A 214 12.41 7.65 6.45
C LEU A 214 13.53 8.58 6.92
N LYS A 215 13.71 9.76 6.31
CA LYS A 215 14.64 10.81 6.79
C LYS A 215 14.06 11.54 8.00
N GLU A 216 12.75 11.79 8.03
CA GLU A 216 12.09 12.54 9.10
C GLU A 216 12.11 11.83 10.46
N CYS A 217 12.39 10.51 10.50
CA CYS A 217 12.67 9.77 11.74
C CYS A 217 13.91 10.27 12.52
N ASP A 218 14.59 11.33 12.09
CA ASP A 218 15.64 12.03 12.83
C ASP A 218 15.13 13.15 13.76
N ASN A 219 13.90 13.66 13.55
CA ASN A 219 13.45 14.91 14.17
C ASN A 219 12.60 14.76 15.44
N GLU A 220 12.23 13.56 15.87
CA GLU A 220 11.56 13.30 17.16
C GLU A 220 12.56 12.76 18.21
N ALA A 221 13.57 13.56 18.56
CA ALA A 221 14.24 13.42 19.87
C ALA A 221 13.55 14.38 20.85
N PRO A 222 13.27 13.98 22.10
CA PRO A 222 12.60 14.87 23.04
C PRO A 222 13.50 16.06 23.34
N GLU A 223 13.01 17.27 23.03
CA GLU A 223 13.60 18.51 23.54
C GLU A 223 13.68 18.38 25.06
N THR A 224 14.90 18.24 25.56
CA THR A 224 15.19 18.29 26.99
C THR A 224 14.90 19.72 27.43
N VAL A 225 13.74 19.91 28.07
CA VAL A 225 13.41 21.14 28.78
C VAL A 225 14.50 21.36 29.83
N LYS A 226 15.39 22.32 29.57
CA LYS A 226 16.37 22.79 30.56
C LYS A 226 15.60 23.43 31.72
N PRO A 227 15.90 23.09 32.99
CA PRO A 227 15.26 23.77 34.11
C PRO A 227 15.68 25.24 34.11
N GLN A 228 14.70 26.15 34.00
CA GLN A 228 14.94 27.56 34.30
C GLN A 228 15.25 27.66 35.80
N THR A 229 16.47 28.11 36.10
CA THR A 229 16.92 28.41 37.45
C THR A 229 16.28 29.72 37.87
N GLU A 230 15.17 29.64 38.60
CA GLU A 230 14.53 30.82 39.16
C GLU A 230 15.34 31.29 40.38
N THR A 231 16.06 32.40 40.20
CA THR A 231 16.76 33.09 41.27
C THR A 231 15.83 34.17 41.81
N ALA A 232 15.35 34.04 43.04
CA ALA A 232 14.74 35.16 43.78
C ALA A 232 15.14 35.09 45.26
N ALA A 233 15.81 36.16 45.69
CA ALA A 233 16.35 36.41 47.02
C ALA A 233 15.25 36.68 48.08
N PRO A 234 15.58 36.67 49.39
CA PRO A 234 14.61 36.60 50.47
C PRO A 234 14.00 37.97 50.80
N LYS A 235 12.76 37.97 51.31
CA LYS A 235 12.21 39.09 52.09
C LYS A 235 11.95 38.62 53.52
N GLU A 236 12.83 39.03 54.42
CA GLU A 236 12.42 39.38 55.78
C GLU A 236 11.45 40.58 55.71
N ILE A 237 10.45 40.61 56.59
CA ILE A 237 10.13 41.72 57.50
C ILE A 237 9.09 41.23 58.52
N SER A 238 9.42 41.50 59.78
CA SER A 238 8.65 41.34 61.01
C SER A 238 7.34 42.13 61.03
N VAL A 239 6.27 41.60 61.63
CA VAL A 239 5.76 41.81 63.01
C VAL A 239 4.58 40.86 63.21
#